data_AF-A0A656JZ65-F1
#
_entry.id   AF-A0A656JZ65-F1
#
_cell.length_a   1.000
_cell.length_b   1.000
_cell.length_c   1.000
_cell.angle_alpha   90.00
_cell.angle_beta   90.00
_cell.angle_gamma   90.00
#
_symmetry.space_group_name_H-M   'P 1'
#
loop_
_entity.id
_entity.type
_entity.pdbx_description
1 polymer ?
#
loop_
_entity_poly.entity_id
_entity_poly.type
_entity_poly.pdbx_seq_one_letter_code
_entity_poly.pdbx_strand_id
1 'polypeptide(L)'
;AAKAEYKGYPRMTIANNVFSNLDVRGPGLFRQGQFDVFNNSIDKFHLGFTATGNATILSQANYFSNGVDVSNKASNSGVLDDYGDAHFKDIGSNVSFTQKSPVTAWTPSYNRDVKTAEAARAYDLANAGAQVVK
;
A
#
# COMPACT_ATOMS: atom_id res chain seq x y z
N ALA A 1 21.73 -8.34 13.58
CA ALA A 1 21.06 -8.33 14.90
C ALA A 1 19.57 -7.98 14.79
N ALA A 2 19.13 -6.89 14.13
CA ALA A 2 17.69 -6.58 14.02
C ALA A 2 16.87 -7.55 13.11
N LYS A 3 17.49 -8.12 12.06
CA LYS A 3 16.83 -9.07 11.14
C LYS A 3 16.25 -10.34 11.80
N ALA A 4 16.76 -10.76 12.95
CA ALA A 4 16.35 -11.99 13.62
C ALA A 4 15.26 -11.79 14.70
N GLU A 5 15.09 -10.56 15.17
CA GLU A 5 14.22 -10.23 16.30
C GLU A 5 12.74 -10.10 15.88
N TYR A 6 12.49 -9.65 14.65
CA TYR A 6 11.14 -9.32 14.18
C TYR A 6 10.53 -10.34 13.21
N LYS A 7 11.02 -11.60 13.17
CA LYS A 7 10.54 -12.77 12.39
C LYS A 7 9.14 -12.67 11.70
N GLY A 8 8.98 -11.85 10.66
CA GLY A 8 7.69 -11.69 9.96
C GLY A 8 6.63 -10.89 10.73
N TYR A 9 7.03 -10.05 11.69
CA TYR A 9 6.20 -9.13 12.45
C TYR A 9 6.60 -7.66 12.19
N PRO A 10 5.65 -6.71 12.23
CA PRO A 10 4.22 -6.91 12.52
C PRO A 10 3.49 -7.66 11.40
N ARG A 11 2.37 -8.31 11.75
CA ARG A 11 1.41 -8.85 10.78
C ARG A 11 0.22 -7.91 10.74
N MET A 12 0.07 -7.18 9.65
CA MET A 12 -0.88 -6.06 9.60
C MET A 12 -1.76 -6.17 8.36
N THR A 13 -3.04 -5.84 8.57
CA THR A 13 -4.01 -5.65 7.50
C THR A 13 -4.31 -4.17 7.40
N ILE A 14 -4.15 -3.59 6.21
CA ILE A 14 -4.45 -2.19 5.92
C ILE A 14 -5.49 -2.20 4.82
N ALA A 15 -6.76 -1.98 5.17
CA ALA A 15 -7.84 -2.05 4.21
C ALA A 15 -8.95 -1.03 4.45
N ASN A 16 -9.57 -0.61 3.36
CA ASN A 16 -10.67 0.35 3.29
C ASN A 16 -10.35 1.72 3.93
N ASN A 17 -9.14 2.23 3.68
CA ASN A 17 -8.67 3.53 4.18
C ASN A 17 -8.61 4.56 3.06
N VAL A 18 -8.72 5.84 3.44
CA VAL A 18 -8.39 6.99 2.59
C VAL A 18 -7.07 7.59 3.05
N PHE A 19 -6.03 7.47 2.23
CA PHE A 19 -4.76 8.18 2.37
C PHE A 19 -4.81 9.37 1.41
N SER A 20 -4.96 10.59 1.91
CA SER A 20 -5.13 11.77 1.06
C SER A 20 -4.22 12.91 1.50
N ASN A 21 -3.60 13.57 0.52
CA ASN A 21 -2.77 14.77 0.72
C ASN A 21 -1.58 14.50 1.66
N LEU A 22 -0.78 13.49 1.31
CA LEU A 22 0.37 13.05 2.09
C LEU A 22 1.66 13.31 1.30
N ASP A 23 2.67 13.88 1.96
CA ASP A 23 3.97 14.07 1.32
C ASP A 23 4.63 12.71 1.02
N VAL A 24 4.75 11.84 2.02
CA VAL A 24 5.38 10.52 1.84
C VAL A 24 4.69 9.41 2.63
N ARG A 25 4.82 8.17 2.12
CA ARG A 25 4.53 6.90 2.81
C ARG A 25 3.06 6.69 3.16
N GLY A 26 2.16 7.02 2.24
CA GLY A 26 0.75 6.60 2.31
C GLY A 26 0.47 5.60 1.19
N PRO A 27 0.27 4.29 1.46
CA PRO A 27 -0.17 3.69 2.73
C PRO A 27 0.88 3.40 3.81
N GLY A 28 2.18 3.31 3.49
CA GLY A 28 3.16 3.03 4.55
C GLY A 28 4.59 2.73 4.11
N LEU A 29 5.47 2.74 5.12
CA LEU A 29 6.82 2.21 5.07
C LEU A 29 6.86 0.84 5.73
N PHE A 30 7.11 -0.19 4.94
CA PHE A 30 7.07 -1.57 5.38
C PHE A 30 8.48 -2.08 5.67
N ARG A 31 8.68 -2.65 6.86
CA ARG A 31 9.93 -3.30 7.30
C ARG A 31 9.64 -4.54 8.13
N GLN A 32 10.38 -5.62 7.90
CA GLN A 32 10.45 -6.90 8.63
C GLN A 32 9.14 -7.72 8.73
N GLY A 33 7.98 -7.10 8.56
CA GLY A 33 6.66 -7.68 8.77
C GLY A 33 5.99 -8.29 7.55
N GLN A 34 4.76 -8.76 7.76
CA GLN A 34 3.85 -9.24 6.73
C GLN A 34 2.66 -8.27 6.65
N PHE A 35 2.42 -7.73 5.46
CA PHE A 35 1.43 -6.68 5.24
C PHE A 35 0.46 -7.13 4.15
N ASP A 36 -0.80 -7.26 4.51
CA ASP A 36 -1.87 -7.38 3.55
C ASP A 36 -2.55 -6.02 3.37
N VAL A 37 -2.42 -5.44 2.19
CA VAL A 37 -2.83 -4.07 1.92
C VAL A 37 -3.80 -4.06 0.75
N PHE A 38 -5.09 -3.91 1.02
CA PHE A 38 -6.09 -4.05 -0.03
C PHE A 38 -7.24 -3.07 0.08
N ASN A 39 -7.90 -2.79 -1.05
CA ASN A 39 -9.02 -1.86 -1.13
C ASN A 39 -8.75 -0.52 -0.42
N ASN A 40 -7.66 0.17 -0.69
CA ASN A 40 -7.45 1.52 -0.14
C ASN A 40 -7.50 2.57 -1.26
N SER A 41 -8.02 3.76 -0.94
CA SER A 41 -7.94 4.95 -1.78
C SER A 41 -6.73 5.80 -1.37
N ILE A 42 -5.84 6.06 -2.33
CA ILE A 42 -4.55 6.74 -2.12
C ILE A 42 -4.49 7.91 -3.10
N ASP A 43 -4.65 9.13 -2.58
CA ASP A 43 -4.81 10.35 -3.36
C ASP A 43 -3.78 11.41 -2.97
N LYS A 44 -3.28 12.18 -3.95
CA LYS A 44 -2.38 13.33 -3.72
C LYS A 44 -1.20 12.96 -2.84
N PHE A 45 -0.31 12.17 -3.41
CA PHE A 45 0.88 11.65 -2.73
C PHE A 45 2.12 11.91 -3.55
N HIS A 46 3.26 12.16 -2.90
CA HIS A 46 4.55 12.07 -3.57
C HIS A 46 5.15 10.65 -3.46
N LEU A 47 5.08 10.00 -2.28
CA LEU A 47 5.43 8.58 -2.13
C LEU A 47 4.27 7.75 -1.57
N GLY A 48 3.95 6.67 -2.28
CA GLY A 48 2.94 5.67 -1.96
C GLY A 48 3.47 4.60 -0.99
N PHE A 49 3.65 3.38 -1.50
CA PHE A 49 4.32 2.31 -0.76
C PHE A 49 5.82 2.54 -0.66
N THR A 50 6.42 2.29 0.50
CA THR A 50 7.88 2.12 0.62
C THR A 50 8.20 0.71 1.12
N ALA A 51 8.89 -0.09 0.29
CA ALA A 51 9.19 -1.48 0.57
C ALA A 51 10.69 -1.67 0.88
N THR A 52 11.01 -2.08 2.10
CA THR A 52 12.41 -2.37 2.48
C THR A 52 12.53 -3.32 3.68
N GLY A 53 13.75 -3.72 4.04
CA GLY A 53 14.04 -4.37 5.31
C GLY A 53 13.33 -5.72 5.45
N ASN A 54 13.33 -6.54 4.42
CA ASN A 54 12.76 -7.90 4.42
C ASN A 54 11.25 -7.96 4.71
N ALA A 55 10.50 -6.88 4.45
CA ALA A 55 9.04 -6.93 4.51
C ALA A 55 8.48 -7.90 3.47
N THR A 56 7.31 -8.49 3.75
CA THR A 56 6.50 -9.24 2.78
C THR A 56 5.18 -8.51 2.61
N ILE A 57 4.87 -8.05 1.40
CA ILE A 57 3.73 -7.19 1.13
C ILE A 57 2.89 -7.82 0.02
N LEU A 58 1.62 -8.07 0.32
CA LEU A 58 0.59 -8.33 -0.67
C LEU A 58 -0.26 -7.07 -0.80
N SER A 59 -0.15 -6.40 -1.95
CA SER A 59 -1.03 -5.31 -2.35
C SER A 59 -2.14 -5.86 -3.24
N GLN A 60 -3.39 -5.41 -3.05
CA GLN A 60 -4.49 -5.88 -3.88
C GLN A 60 -5.59 -4.81 -4.03
N ALA A 61 -6.00 -4.50 -5.27
CA ALA A 61 -7.12 -3.61 -5.55
C ALA A 61 -7.05 -2.23 -4.84
N ASN A 62 -5.85 -1.66 -4.72
CA ASN A 62 -5.69 -0.30 -4.23
C ASN A 62 -5.88 0.70 -5.37
N TYR A 63 -6.47 1.85 -5.07
CA TYR A 63 -6.71 2.90 -6.05
C TYR A 63 -5.78 4.09 -5.79
N PHE A 64 -4.86 4.34 -6.70
CA PHE A 64 -3.94 5.46 -6.69
C PHE A 64 -4.44 6.57 -7.62
N SER A 65 -4.46 7.81 -7.13
CA SER A 65 -4.76 8.99 -7.95
C SER A 65 -3.90 10.19 -7.58
N ASN A 66 -3.68 11.06 -8.57
CA ASN A 66 -3.05 12.36 -8.37
C ASN A 66 -1.66 12.28 -7.69
N GLY A 67 -0.87 11.24 -8.01
CA GLY A 67 0.52 11.17 -7.60
C GLY A 67 1.34 12.34 -8.18
N VAL A 68 2.34 12.82 -7.44
CA VAL A 68 3.23 13.90 -7.87
C VAL A 68 4.70 13.57 -7.64
N ASP A 69 5.61 14.23 -8.35
CA ASP A 69 7.05 14.19 -8.09
C ASP A 69 7.48 15.26 -7.06
N VAL A 70 8.78 15.30 -6.73
CA VAL A 70 9.37 16.30 -5.80
C VAL A 70 9.22 17.75 -6.27
N SER A 71 8.89 17.99 -7.54
CA SER A 71 8.62 19.31 -8.11
C SER A 71 7.12 19.59 -8.26
N ASN A 72 6.28 18.78 -7.60
CA ASN A 72 4.82 18.86 -7.64
C ASN A 72 4.19 18.69 -9.04
N LYS A 73 4.86 17.93 -9.93
CA LYS A 73 4.30 17.56 -11.24
C LYS A 73 3.65 16.19 -11.17
N ALA A 74 2.55 16.00 -11.89
CA ALA A 74 1.85 14.72 -11.94
C ALA A 74 2.81 13.57 -12.33
N SER A 75 2.88 12.55 -11.47
CA SER A 75 3.77 11.41 -11.64
C SER A 75 3.26 10.18 -10.88
N ASN A 76 3.40 9.02 -11.50
CA ASN A 76 3.19 7.73 -10.84
C ASN A 76 4.51 7.07 -10.40
N SER A 77 5.66 7.72 -10.57
CA SER A 77 6.96 7.13 -10.18
C SER A 77 7.05 6.83 -8.68
N GLY A 78 6.27 7.54 -7.87
CA GLY A 78 6.26 7.40 -6.41
C GLY A 78 5.29 6.34 -5.88
N VAL A 79 4.53 5.62 -6.72
CA VAL A 79 3.56 4.62 -6.23
C VAL A 79 4.21 3.51 -5.39
N LEU A 80 5.46 3.16 -5.72
CA LEU A 80 6.29 2.22 -4.97
C LEU A 80 7.75 2.68 -4.96
N ASP A 81 8.21 3.08 -3.79
CA ASP A 81 9.62 3.29 -3.44
C ASP A 81 10.22 1.97 -2.96
N ASP A 82 10.78 1.21 -3.90
CA ASP A 82 11.33 -0.13 -3.67
C ASP A 82 12.85 -0.10 -3.51
N TYR A 83 13.35 -0.62 -2.37
CA TYR A 83 14.77 -0.72 -2.04
C TYR A 83 15.40 -2.03 -2.56
N GLY A 84 14.61 -2.97 -3.05
CA GLY A 84 15.06 -4.27 -3.58
C GLY A 84 15.36 -5.32 -2.51
N ASP A 85 15.15 -5.01 -1.23
CA ASP A 85 15.45 -5.91 -0.10
C ASP A 85 14.18 -6.37 0.66
N ALA A 86 13.01 -6.25 0.04
CA ALA A 86 11.72 -6.75 0.54
C ALA A 86 11.16 -7.85 -0.38
N HIS A 87 9.88 -8.19 -0.22
CA HIS A 87 9.13 -9.06 -1.12
C HIS A 87 7.76 -8.42 -1.38
N PHE A 88 7.39 -8.21 -2.64
CA PHE A 88 6.19 -7.47 -3.02
C PHE A 88 5.41 -8.18 -4.11
N LYS A 89 4.08 -8.14 -4.04
CA LYS A 89 3.18 -8.56 -5.10
C LYS A 89 1.96 -7.64 -5.10
N ASP A 90 1.60 -7.10 -6.26
CA ASP A 90 0.32 -6.43 -6.46
C ASP A 90 -0.63 -7.29 -7.30
N ILE A 91 -1.94 -7.18 -7.03
CA ILE A 91 -2.99 -7.77 -7.85
C ILE A 91 -4.13 -6.75 -8.03
N GLY A 92 -4.36 -6.27 -9.25
CA GLY A 92 -5.59 -5.54 -9.60
C GLY A 92 -5.70 -4.12 -9.04
N SER A 93 -4.61 -3.50 -8.59
CA SER A 93 -4.58 -2.04 -8.39
C SER A 93 -4.61 -1.30 -9.74
N ASN A 94 -5.00 -0.03 -9.75
CA ASN A 94 -5.20 0.75 -10.99
C ASN A 94 -3.91 1.33 -11.62
N VAL A 95 -2.73 0.92 -11.15
CA VAL A 95 -1.42 1.39 -11.61
C VAL A 95 -0.45 0.23 -11.80
N SER A 96 0.59 0.46 -12.60
CA SER A 96 1.73 -0.45 -12.73
C SER A 96 2.85 -0.06 -11.78
N PHE A 97 3.53 -1.05 -11.19
CA PHE A 97 4.62 -0.84 -10.25
C PHE A 97 5.98 -1.12 -10.87
N THR A 98 6.94 -0.22 -10.68
CA THR A 98 8.36 -0.47 -11.01
C THR A 98 9.02 -1.21 -9.84
N GLN A 99 8.80 -2.52 -9.79
CA GLN A 99 9.26 -3.39 -8.71
C GLN A 99 10.74 -3.79 -8.87
N LYS A 100 11.49 -3.77 -7.77
CA LYS A 100 12.87 -4.29 -7.65
C LYS A 100 12.95 -5.52 -6.74
N SER A 101 12.18 -5.51 -5.66
CA SER A 101 12.10 -6.60 -4.71
C SER A 101 11.55 -7.88 -5.36
N PRO A 102 11.96 -9.08 -4.95
CA PRO A 102 11.38 -10.33 -5.45
C PRO A 102 9.86 -10.42 -5.22
N VAL A 103 9.19 -11.20 -6.08
CA VAL A 103 7.77 -11.51 -5.93
C VAL A 103 7.55 -12.44 -4.75
N THR A 104 6.56 -12.15 -3.90
CA THR A 104 6.14 -13.06 -2.82
C THR A 104 5.02 -14.01 -3.27
N ALA A 105 5.07 -15.26 -2.79
CA ALA A 105 3.97 -16.23 -2.89
C ALA A 105 3.07 -16.23 -1.63
N TRP A 106 3.42 -15.44 -0.62
CA TRP A 106 2.66 -15.36 0.62
C TRP A 106 1.25 -14.81 0.37
N THR A 107 0.28 -15.39 1.08
CA THR A 107 -1.10 -14.92 1.14
C THR A 107 -1.59 -14.98 2.59
N PRO A 108 -2.48 -14.07 3.01
CA PRO A 108 -3.10 -14.12 4.33
C PRO A 108 -4.00 -15.36 4.46
N SER A 109 -4.09 -15.92 5.66
CA SER A 109 -4.90 -17.14 5.94
C SER A 109 -6.37 -16.85 6.28
N TYR A 110 -6.82 -15.60 6.16
CA TYR A 110 -8.18 -15.18 6.49
C TYR A 110 -8.95 -14.73 5.25
N ASN A 111 -10.28 -14.75 5.33
CA ASN A 111 -11.15 -14.34 4.23
C ASN A 111 -11.19 -12.83 4.06
N ARG A 112 -11.24 -12.38 2.81
CA ARG A 112 -11.22 -10.97 2.43
C ARG A 112 -12.29 -10.72 1.39
N ASP A 113 -13.02 -9.61 1.54
CA ASP A 113 -13.87 -9.08 0.47
C ASP A 113 -13.06 -8.10 -0.37
N VAL A 114 -12.34 -8.63 -1.36
CA VAL A 114 -11.50 -7.85 -2.26
C VAL A 114 -12.37 -7.35 -3.42
N LYS A 115 -12.36 -6.04 -3.63
CA LYS A 115 -13.15 -5.37 -4.68
C LYS A 115 -12.29 -5.15 -5.94
N THR A 116 -12.86 -4.53 -6.97
CA THR A 116 -12.01 -3.84 -7.97
C THR A 116 -11.46 -2.55 -7.35
N ALA A 117 -10.36 -2.01 -7.86
CA ALA A 117 -9.81 -0.76 -7.35
C ALA A 117 -10.83 0.40 -7.39
N GLU A 118 -11.64 0.49 -8.45
CA GLU A 118 -12.69 1.51 -8.58
C GLU A 118 -13.78 1.35 -7.51
N ALA A 119 -14.22 0.11 -7.27
CA ALA A 119 -15.25 -0.18 -6.28
C ALA A 119 -14.72 0.01 -4.85
N ALA A 120 -13.45 -0.31 -4.60
CA ALA A 120 -12.78 0.00 -3.34
C ALA A 120 -12.77 1.51 -3.08
N ARG A 121 -12.30 2.32 -4.04
CA ARG A 121 -12.30 3.78 -3.93
C ARG A 121 -13.69 4.33 -3.59
N ALA A 122 -14.72 3.89 -4.32
CA ALA A 122 -16.09 4.37 -4.11
C ALA A 122 -16.58 4.03 -2.69
N TYR A 123 -16.26 2.83 -2.20
CA TYR A 123 -16.57 2.41 -0.84
C TYR A 123 -15.82 3.26 0.20
N ASP A 124 -14.52 3.46 0.02
CA ASP A 124 -13.66 4.14 0.98
C ASP A 124 -14.04 5.61 1.13
N LEU A 125 -14.30 6.31 0.03
CA LEU A 125 -14.74 7.71 0.05
C LEU A 125 -16.08 7.91 0.75
N ALA A 126 -16.93 6.87 0.80
CA ALA A 126 -18.22 6.92 1.46
C ALA A 126 -18.17 6.51 2.95
N ASN A 127 -17.18 5.71 3.36
CA ASN A 127 -17.22 5.00 4.64
C ASN A 127 -15.97 5.18 5.52
N ALA A 128 -14.85 5.62 4.98
CA ALA A 128 -13.61 5.76 5.74
C ALA A 128 -13.57 7.06 6.57
N GLY A 129 -12.80 7.03 7.66
CA GLY A 129 -12.65 8.15 8.59
C GLY A 129 -13.69 8.16 9.71
N ALA A 130 -13.41 8.94 10.75
CA ALA A 130 -14.42 9.19 11.78
C ALA A 130 -15.56 9.98 11.13
N GLN A 131 -16.76 9.42 11.09
CA GLN A 131 -17.94 10.18 10.72
C GLN A 131 -18.04 11.40 11.66
N VAL A 132 -18.31 12.59 11.12
CA VAL A 132 -18.71 13.72 11.96
C VAL A 132 -20.00 13.27 12.65
N VAL A 133 -19.95 13.10 13.97
CA VAL A 133 -21.16 12.91 14.78
C VAL A 133 -22.02 14.14 14.50
N LYS A 134 -23.14 13.93 13.79
CA LYS A 134 -24.12 14.99 13.53
C LYS A 134 -24.76 15.46 14.83
#